data_AF-A0A316QH52-F1
#
_entry.id   AF-A0A316QH52-F1
#
_cell.length_a   1.000
_cell.length_b   1.000
_cell.length_c   1.000
_cell.angle_alpha   90.00
_cell.angle_beta   90.00
_cell.angle_gamma   90.00
#
_symmetry.space_group_name_H-M   'P 1'
#
loop_
_entity.id
_entity.type
_entity.pdbx_description
1 polymer ?
#
loop_
_entity_poly.entity_id
_entity_poly.type
_entity_poly.pdbx_seq_one_letter_code
_entity_poly.pdbx_strand_id
1 'polypeptide(L)' 'MTDDYRTRLESYLASMLHAKRMLSMGVITPEDYAIIDTMQREKFGISSCSLYRGIDLIYSGFRGNMSHYEEVTKCQEQ' A
#
# COMPACT_ATOMS: atom_id res chain seq x y z
N MET A 1 18.32 3.71 8.34
CA MET A 1 17.04 4.06 8.99
C MET A 1 17.37 4.93 10.19
N THR A 2 16.91 6.17 10.22
CA THR A 2 17.12 7.05 11.39
C THR A 2 16.11 6.71 12.48
N ASP A 3 16.45 7.04 13.73
CA ASP A 3 15.58 6.80 14.88
C ASP A 3 14.23 7.51 14.74
N ASP A 4 14.24 8.79 14.34
CA ASP A 4 13.04 9.57 14.00
C ASP A 4 12.16 8.93 12.92
N TYR A 5 12.76 8.35 11.87
CA TYR A 5 11.99 7.66 10.84
C TYR A 5 11.37 6.38 11.39
N ARG A 6 12.12 5.64 12.22
CA ARG A 6 11.62 4.43 12.86
C ARG A 6 10.42 4.70 13.75
N THR A 7 10.49 5.71 14.62
CA THR A 7 9.40 6.07 15.52
C THR A 7 8.12 6.46 14.76
N ARG A 8 8.26 7.21 13.67
CA ARG A 8 7.13 7.56 12.79
C ARG A 8 6.56 6.34 12.09
N LEU A 9 7.42 5.43 11.62
CA LEU A 9 6.99 4.20 10.97
C LEU A 9 6.24 3.28 11.92
N GLU A 10 6.74 3.08 13.15
CA GLU A 10 6.07 2.27 14.16
C GLU A 10 4.69 2.83 14.52
N SER A 11 4.58 4.17 14.65
CA SER A 11 3.30 4.84 14.90
C SER A 11 2.30 4.66 13.75
N TYR A 12 2.79 4.77 12.50
CA TYR A 12 2.00 4.51 11.31
C TYR A 12 1.51 3.05 11.28
N LEU A 13 2.39 2.07 11.50
CA LEU A 13 2.04 0.65 11.49
C LEU A 13 1.02 0.29 12.58
N ALA A 14 1.17 0.84 13.78
CA ALA A 14 0.20 0.66 14.86
C ALA A 14 -1.19 1.19 14.46
N SER A 15 -1.26 2.37 13.84
CA SER A 15 -2.53 2.93 13.36
C SER A 15 -3.17 2.07 12.26
N MET A 16 -2.37 1.55 11.33
CA MET A 16 -2.85 0.71 10.24
C MET A 16 -3.30 -0.67 10.72
N LEU A 17 -2.71 -1.21 11.79
CA LEU A 17 -3.16 -2.45 12.42
C LEU A 17 -4.61 -2.32 12.95
N HIS A 18 -4.94 -1.18 13.56
CA HIS A 18 -6.31 -0.91 13.99
C HIS A 18 -7.28 -0.81 12.81
N ALA A 19 -6.90 -0.08 11.75
CA ALA A 19 -7.69 0.02 10.53
C ALA A 19 -7.91 -1.37 9.88
N LYS A 20 -6.88 -2.22 9.85
CA LYS A 20 -6.96 -3.58 9.30
C LYS A 20 -7.92 -4.45 10.11
N ARG A 21 -7.93 -4.29 11.44
CA ARG A 21 -8.90 -4.97 12.30
C ARG A 21 -10.32 -4.49 12.03
N MET A 22 -10.53 -3.18 11.89
CA MET A 22 -11.85 -2.61 11.53
C MET A 22 -12.34 -3.16 10.18
N LEU A 23 -11.45 -3.27 9.19
CA LEU A 23 -11.74 -3.87 7.90
C LEU A 23 -12.13 -5.35 8.04
N SER A 24 -11.38 -6.13 8.81
CA SER A 24 -11.69 -7.56 9.04
C SER A 24 -13.02 -7.80 9.75
N MET A 25 -13.48 -6.80 10.52
CA MET A 25 -14.77 -6.82 11.21
C MET A 25 -15.91 -6.27 10.33
N GLY A 26 -15.61 -5.78 9.12
CA GLY A 26 -16.59 -5.15 8.24
C GLY A 26 -17.09 -3.78 8.70
N VAL A 27 -16.36 -3.11 9.62
CA VAL A 27 -16.72 -1.78 10.13
C VAL A 27 -16.42 -0.68 9.09
N ILE A 28 -15.40 -0.92 8.27
CA ILE A 28 -14.99 -0.04 7.17
C ILE A 28 -14.83 -0.84 5.89
N THR A 29 -14.96 -0.18 4.74
CA THR A 29 -14.76 -0.82 3.43
C THR A 29 -13.27 -0.85 3.04
N PRO A 30 -12.89 -1.62 2.01
CA PRO A 30 -11.56 -1.50 1.41
C PRO A 30 -11.21 -0.08 0.92
N GLU A 31 -12.20 0.65 0.40
CA GLU A 31 -12.04 2.03 -0.04
C GLU A 31 -11.73 2.96 1.14
N ASP A 32 -12.48 2.83 2.24
CA ASP A 32 -12.23 3.56 3.49
C ASP A 32 -10.83 3.27 4.03
N TYR A 33 -10.41 2.00 3.99
CA TYR A 33 -9.08 1.59 4.41
C TYR A 33 -7.97 2.26 3.57
N ALA A 34 -8.17 2.39 2.25
CA ALA A 34 -7.22 3.09 1.37
C ALA A 34 -7.16 4.61 1.63
N ILE A 35 -8.28 5.23 1.97
CA ILE A 35 -8.35 6.63 2.39
C ILE A 35 -7.60 6.82 3.73
N ILE A 36 -7.85 5.94 4.71
CA ILE A 36 -7.15 5.95 6.00
C ILE A 36 -5.65 5.80 5.81
N ASP A 37 -5.20 4.86 4.96
CA ASP A 37 -3.78 4.68 4.66
C ASP A 37 -3.12 5.96 4.12
N THR A 38 -3.80 6.64 3.20
CA THR A 38 -3.32 7.90 2.60
C THR A 38 -3.18 9.00 3.67
N MET A 39 -4.20 9.15 4.52
CA MET A 39 -4.17 10.12 5.62
C MET A 39 -3.06 9.82 6.64
N GLN A 40 -2.90 8.55 7.04
CA GLN A 40 -1.89 8.17 8.02
C GLN A 40 -0.47 8.31 7.46
N ARG A 41 -0.28 7.94 6.19
CA ARG A 41 0.99 8.13 5.50
C ARG A 41 1.41 9.61 5.53
N GLU A 42 0.50 10.51 5.19
CA GLU A 42 0.76 11.95 5.19
C GLU A 42 1.04 12.48 6.59
N LYS A 43 0.24 12.05 7.58
CA LYS A 43 0.42 12.42 8.99
C LYS A 43 1.80 12.02 9.54
N PHE A 44 2.27 10.82 9.23
CA PHE A 44 3.54 10.29 9.73
C PHE A 44 4.72 10.51 8.78
N GLY A 45 4.51 11.19 7.65
CA GLY A 45 5.56 11.47 6.67
C GLY A 45 6.17 10.22 6.05
N ILE A 46 5.35 9.19 5.83
CA ILE A 46 5.77 7.95 5.17
C ILE A 46 5.77 8.17 3.65
N SER A 47 6.79 7.67 2.96
CA SER A 47 6.83 7.77 1.49
C SER A 47 5.64 7.02 0.85
N SER A 48 5.07 7.59 -0.21
CA SER A 48 4.06 6.92 -1.03
C SER A 48 4.56 5.61 -1.63
N CYS A 49 5.87 5.50 -1.85
CA CYS A 49 6.58 4.33 -2.37
C CYS A 49 7.20 3.45 -1.26
N SER A 50 6.79 3.62 0.00
CA SER A 50 7.30 2.80 1.10
C SER A 50 6.79 1.35 0.99
N LEU A 51 7.70 0.39 1.17
CA LEU A 51 7.36 -1.05 1.25
C LEU A 51 6.50 -1.39 2.48
N TYR A 52 6.48 -0.51 3.49
CA TYR A 52 5.77 -0.75 4.73
C TYR A 52 4.31 -0.28 4.71
N ARG A 53 3.78 0.10 3.54
CA ARG A 53 2.40 0.61 3.46
C ARG A 53 1.38 -0.46 3.81
N GLY A 54 0.29 -0.04 4.43
CA GLY A 54 -0.84 -0.90 4.78
C GLY A 54 -1.64 -1.36 3.57
N ILE A 55 -1.53 -0.64 2.44
CA ILE A 55 -2.02 -1.07 1.13
C ILE A 55 -0.96 -1.95 0.48
N ASP A 56 -1.31 -3.20 0.25
CA ASP A 56 -0.45 -4.14 -0.45
C ASP A 56 -0.51 -3.90 -1.97
N LEU A 57 0.32 -2.98 -2.45
CA LEU A 57 0.51 -2.74 -3.89
C LEU A 57 1.25 -3.88 -4.60
N ILE A 58 1.82 -4.83 -3.82
CA ILE A 58 2.60 -5.96 -4.33
C ILE A 58 1.66 -7.17 -4.57
N TYR A 59 0.47 -7.20 -3.97
CA TYR A 59 -0.54 -8.27 -4.12
C TYR A 59 -1.29 -8.31 -5.46
N SER A 60 -0.70 -7.83 -6.54
CA SER A 60 -1.17 -8.22 -7.87
C SER A 60 -0.50 -9.54 -8.23
N GLY A 61 -1.08 -10.64 -7.75
CA GLY A 61 -0.63 -12.01 -8.03
C GLY A 61 -0.53 -12.37 -9.52
N PHE A 62 -1.06 -11.51 -10.40
CA PHE A 62 -0.82 -11.50 -11.82
C PHE A 62 -1.05 -10.06 -12.31
N ARG A 63 -0.06 -9.42 -12.95
CA ARG A 63 -0.12 -8.05 -13.54
C ARG A 63 -0.03 -6.88 -12.55
N GLY A 64 1.06 -6.80 -11.80
CA GLY A 64 1.50 -5.52 -11.25
C GLY A 64 1.81 -4.55 -12.38
N ASN A 65 0.92 -3.57 -12.59
CA ASN A 65 1.01 -2.42 -13.49
C ASN A 65 1.64 -2.63 -14.89
N MET A 66 1.75 -3.85 -15.39
CA MET A 66 1.96 -4.13 -16.81
C MET A 66 0.61 -3.96 -17.49
N SER A 67 0.37 -2.75 -17.99
CA SER A 67 -0.74 -2.53 -18.91
C SER A 67 -0.58 -3.50 -20.09
N HIS A 68 -1.69 -4.03 -20.59
CA HIS A 68 -1.70 -4.96 -21.73
C HIS A 68 -1.47 -4.18 -23.04
N TYR A 69 -0.35 -3.47 -23.21
CA TYR A 69 -0.13 -2.67 -24.42
C TYR A 69 1.23 -2.91 -25.08
N GLU A 70 1.10 -3.29 -26.35
CA GLU A 70 2.00 -3.42 -27.49
C GLU A 70 3.38 -4.09 -27.38
N GLU A 71 4.17 -3.86 -26.33
CA GLU A 71 5.57 -4.31 -26.34
C GLU A 71 5.74 -5.83 -26.11
N VAL A 72 4.80 -6.46 -25.38
CA VAL A 72 4.84 -7.92 -25.12
C VAL A 72 4.44 -8.73 -26.36
N THR A 73 3.57 -8.18 -27.22
CA THR A 73 3.07 -8.89 -28.41
C THR A 73 4.13 -8.98 -29.52
N LYS A 74 4.99 -7.96 -29.66
CA LYS A 74 6.04 -7.93 -30.69
C LYS A 74 7.17 -8.95 -30.47
N CYS A 75 7.33 -9.46 -29.24
CA CYS A 75 8.33 -10.48 -28.94
C CYS A 75 7.88 -11.92 -29.24
N GLN A 76 6.64 -12.14 -29.66
CA GLN A 76 6.13 -13.47 -30.01
C GLN A 76 6.16 -13.75 -31.53
N GLU A 77 6.60 -12.77 -32.34
CA GLU A 77 6.68 -12.87 -33.80
C GLU A 77 8.12 -13.06 -34.32
N GLN A 78 9.02 -13.68 -33.55
CA GLN A 78 10.34 -14.13 -34.02
C GLN A 78 10.48 -15.65 -34.01
#